data_AF-A0A1Q8W157-F1
#
_entry.id   AF-A0A1Q8W157-F1
#
_cell.length_a   1.000
_cell.length_b   1.000
_cell.length_c   1.000
_cell.angle_alpha   90.00
_cell.angle_beta   90.00
_cell.angle_gamma   90.00
#
_symmetry.space_group_name_H-M   'P 1'
#
loop_
_entity.id
_entity.type
_entity.pdbx_description
1 polymer ?
#
loop_
_entity_poly.entity_id
_entity_poly.type
_entity_poly.pdbx_seq_one_letter_code
_entity_poly.pdbx_strand_id
1 'polypeptide(L)' 'MFKLALKINPNNAIALGAYALFLETVRGDMDQAQDMYQRAIDADPTNANNLGGYAVFLEHERGNMDQAQDMYQRAIDA' A
#
# COMPACT_ATOMS: atom_id res chain seq x y z
N MET A 1 10.07 -11.85 -6.83
CA MET A 1 8.84 -11.95 -7.63
C MET A 1 8.19 -10.59 -7.88
N PHE A 2 8.00 -9.72 -6.88
CA PHE A 2 7.32 -8.42 -7.04
C PHE A 2 7.88 -7.54 -8.16
N LYS A 3 9.21 -7.30 -8.19
CA LYS A 3 9.86 -6.49 -9.25
C LYS A 3 9.66 -7.04 -10.67
N LEU A 4 9.54 -8.36 -10.83
CA LEU A 4 9.26 -8.96 -12.13
C LEU A 4 7.81 -8.71 -12.57
N ALA A 5 6.87 -8.86 -11.64
CA ALA A 5 5.45 -8.54 -11.89
C ALA A 5 5.29 -7.05 -12.26
N LEU A 6 5.97 -6.14 -11.57
CA LEU A 6 5.96 -4.70 -11.88
C LEU A 6 6.66 -4.35 -13.20
N LYS A 7 7.61 -5.15 -13.66
CA LYS A 7 8.22 -4.98 -14.98
C LYS A 7 7.25 -5.37 -16.10
N ILE A 8 6.41 -6.38 -15.88
CA ILE A 8 5.43 -6.86 -16.86
C ILE A 8 4.17 -5.98 -16.85
N ASN A 9 3.67 -5.63 -15.66
CA ASN A 9 2.57 -4.71 -15.46
C ASN A 9 2.89 -3.74 -14.31
N PRO A 10 3.33 -2.51 -14.63
CA PRO A 10 3.69 -1.50 -13.63
C PRO A 10 2.55 -1.06 -12.70
N ASN A 11 1.30 -1.33 -13.09
CA ASN A 11 0.09 -0.94 -12.36
C ASN A 11 -0.63 -2.17 -11.79
N ASN A 12 0.06 -3.30 -11.61
CA ASN A 12 -0.54 -4.42 -10.89
C ASN A 12 -0.67 -4.05 -9.40
N ALA A 13 -1.88 -3.70 -8.98
CA ALA A 13 -2.18 -3.23 -7.63
C ALA A 13 -1.72 -4.23 -6.54
N ILE A 14 -1.90 -5.53 -6.76
CA ILE A 14 -1.47 -6.57 -5.80
C ILE A 14 0.05 -6.59 -5.68
N ALA A 15 0.76 -6.53 -6.81
CA ALA A 15 2.22 -6.51 -6.81
C ALA A 15 2.81 -5.24 -6.19
N LEU A 16 2.13 -4.09 -6.38
CA LEU A 16 2.50 -2.81 -5.77
C LEU A 16 2.35 -2.86 -4.26
N GLY A 17 1.19 -3.28 -3.73
CA GLY A 17 0.96 -3.40 -2.29
C GLY A 17 1.89 -4.41 -1.62
N ALA A 18 2.11 -5.57 -2.26
CA ALA A 18 3.06 -6.56 -1.72
C ALA A 18 4.51 -6.06 -1.74
N TYR A 19 4.89 -5.24 -2.73
CA TYR A 19 6.21 -4.62 -2.75
C TYR A 19 6.35 -3.51 -1.72
N ALA A 20 5.28 -2.74 -1.47
CA ALA A 20 5.22 -1.73 -0.41
C ALA A 20 5.49 -2.37 0.97
N LEU A 21 4.76 -3.44 1.30
CA LEU A 21 4.95 -4.18 2.55
C LEU A 21 6.38 -4.74 2.68
N PHE A 22 6.97 -5.21 1.59
CA PHE A 22 8.36 -5.67 1.60
C PHE A 22 9.35 -4.52 1.87
N LEU A 23 9.10 -3.34 1.32
CA LEU A 23 9.95 -2.16 1.55
C LEU A 23 9.88 -1.71 3.00
N GLU A 24 8.67 -1.66 3.55
CA GLU A 24 8.38 -1.36 4.95
C GLU A 24 9.07 -2.36 5.89
N THR A 25 8.76 -3.65 5.76
CA THR A 25 9.13 -4.65 6.77
C THR A 25 10.52 -5.25 6.61
N VAL A 26 11.08 -5.26 5.39
CA VAL A 26 12.37 -5.92 5.11
C VAL A 26 13.46 -4.92 4.75
N ARG A 27 13.13 -3.85 4.04
CA ARG A 27 14.13 -2.85 3.63
C ARG A 27 14.21 -1.65 4.56
N GLY A 28 13.15 -1.38 5.34
CA GLY A 28 13.04 -0.19 6.18
C GLY A 28 12.96 1.10 5.36
N ASP A 29 12.55 1.02 4.09
CA ASP A 29 12.44 2.18 3.20
C ASP A 29 10.99 2.68 3.20
N MET A 30 10.65 3.48 4.22
CA MET A 30 9.29 3.94 4.48
C MET A 30 8.78 4.92 3.41
N ASP A 31 9.67 5.72 2.82
CA ASP A 31 9.31 6.67 1.78
C ASP A 31 8.94 5.93 0.49
N GLN A 32 9.76 4.95 0.08
CA GLN A 32 9.41 4.14 -1.08
C GLN A 32 8.21 3.23 -0.81
N ALA A 33 8.04 2.71 0.41
CA ALA A 33 6.87 1.93 0.78
C ALA A 33 5.58 2.74 0.60
N GLN A 34 5.57 3.98 1.08
CA GLN A 34 4.44 4.91 0.92
C GLN A 34 4.09 5.13 -0.55
N ASP A 35 5.09 5.42 -1.40
CA ASP A 35 4.88 5.61 -2.84
C ASP A 35 4.23 4.36 -3.49
N MET A 36 4.65 3.16 -3.08
CA MET A 36 4.10 1.92 -3.62
C MET A 36 2.67 1.66 -3.13
N TYR A 37 2.36 1.94 -1.86
CA TYR A 37 0.99 1.84 -1.36
C TYR A 37 0.05 2.80 -2.08
N GLN A 38 0.46 4.06 -2.26
CA GLN A 38 -0.34 5.07 -2.98
C GLN A 38 -0.65 4.61 -4.41
N ARG A 39 0.38 4.14 -5.14
CA ARG A 39 0.20 3.60 -6.49
C ARG A 39 -0.67 2.35 -6.52
N ALA A 40 -0.60 1.51 -5.50
CA ALA A 40 -1.44 0.31 -5.40
C ALA A 40 -2.93 0.69 -5.30
N ILE A 41 -3.23 1.74 -4.53
CA ILE A 41 -4.58 2.29 -4.38
C ILE A 41 -5.04 3.00 -5.66
N ASP A 42 -4.16 3.77 -6.32
CA ASP A 42 -4.51 4.40 -7.60
C ASP A 42 -4.82 3.37 -8.70
N ALA A 43 -4.13 2.23 -8.67
CA ALA A 43 -4.34 1.14 -9.62
C ALA A 43 -5.61 0.32 -9.36
N ASP A 44 -6.00 0.15 -8.09
CA ASP A 44 -7.25 -0.50 -7.67
C ASP A 44 -7.76 0.17 -6.38
N PRO A 45 -8.65 1.18 -6.50
CA PRO A 45 -9.13 1.98 -5.37
C PRO A 45 -10.02 1.21 -4.39
N THR A 46 -10.45 0.00 -4.77
CA THR A 46 -11.35 -0.89 -4.03
C THR A 46 -10.63 -2.13 -3.49
N ASN A 47 -9.31 -2.18 -3.56
CA ASN A 47 -8.58 -3.31 -3.01
C ASN A 47 -8.49 -3.23 -1.49
N ALA A 48 -9.38 -3.92 -0.77
CA ALA A 48 -9.43 -3.90 0.69
C ALA A 48 -8.08 -4.24 1.36
N ASN A 49 -7.28 -5.14 0.78
CA ASN A 49 -5.97 -5.49 1.33
C ASN A 49 -4.95 -4.34 1.22
N ASN A 50 -4.90 -3.66 0.07
CA ASN A 50 -3.99 -2.54 -0.11
C ASN A 50 -4.42 -1.32 0.72
N LEU A 51 -5.73 -1.08 0.83
CA LEU A 51 -6.29 -0.03 1.69
C LEU A 51 -5.96 -0.29 3.16
N GLY A 52 -6.22 -1.51 3.66
CA GLY A 52 -5.89 -1.89 5.02
C GLY A 52 -4.39 -1.86 5.31
N GLY A 53 -3.56 -2.35 4.37
CA GLY A 53 -2.10 -2.28 4.50
C GLY A 53 -1.58 -0.85 4.57
N TYR A 54 -2.10 0.05 3.75
CA TYR A 54 -1.71 1.46 3.79
C TYR A 54 -2.22 2.17 5.06
N ALA A 55 -3.41 1.81 5.55
CA ALA A 55 -3.94 2.34 6.80
C ALA A 55 -3.02 2.01 7.99
N VAL A 56 -2.61 0.75 8.12
CA VAL A 56 -1.67 0.27 9.14
C VAL A 56 -0.33 1.01 9.05
N PHE A 57 0.19 1.18 7.83
CA PHE A 57 1.42 1.94 7.59
C PHE A 57 1.30 3.40 8.04
N LEU A 58 0.20 4.07 7.69
CA LEU A 58 -0.04 5.47 8.07
C LEU A 58 -0.16 5.63 9.60
N GLU A 59 -0.83 4.69 10.26
CA GLU A 59 -1.01 4.65 11.70
C GLU A 59 0.33 4.50 12.44
N HIS A 60 1.11 3.48 12.09
CA HIS A 60 2.31 3.11 12.85
C HIS A 60 3.58 3.86 12.43
N GLU A 61 3.78 4.06 11.13
CA GLU A 61 5.04 4.63 10.61
C GLU A 61 4.97 6.14 10.39
N ARG A 62 3.76 6.68 10.13
CA ARG A 62 3.57 8.12 9.87
C ARG A 62 2.83 8.85 10.98
N GLY A 63 2.15 8.14 11.88
CA GLY A 63 1.30 8.73 12.91
C GLY A 63 0.11 9.52 12.34
N ASN A 64 -0.28 9.27 11.09
CA ASN A 64 -1.36 9.99 10.41
C ASN A 64 -2.70 9.26 10.59
N MET A 65 -3.27 9.42 11.78
CA MET A 65 -4.50 8.74 12.20
C MET A 65 -5.71 9.10 11.33
N ASP A 66 -5.83 10.36 10.90
CA ASP A 66 -6.97 10.82 10.09
C ASP A 66 -6.99 10.12 8.73
N GLN A 67 -5.84 10.03 8.05
CA GLN A 67 -5.75 9.31 6.79
C GLN A 67 -5.85 7.79 6.97
N ALA A 68 -5.29 7.24 8.04
CA ALA A 68 -5.42 5.81 8.34
C ALA A 68 -6.90 5.42 8.51
N GLN A 69 -7.67 6.23 9.24
CA GLN A 69 -9.10 6.01 9.43
C GLN A 69 -9.88 6.06 8.10
N ASP A 70 -9.57 7.01 7.21
CA ASP A 70 -10.18 7.05 5.86
C ASP A 70 -9.90 5.77 5.08
N MET A 71 -8.65 5.31 5.07
CA MET A 71 -8.27 4.08 4.38
C MET A 71 -8.95 2.83 4.98
N TYR A 72 -9.04 2.73 6.32
CA TYR A 72 -9.77 1.65 6.97
C TYR A 72 -11.25 1.64 6.60
N GLN A 73 -11.91 2.81 6.60
CA GLN A 73 -13.32 2.92 6.23
C GLN A 73 -13.53 2.48 4.78
N ARG A 74 -12.68 2.95 3.86
CA ARG A 74 -12.71 2.52 2.47
C ARG A 74 -12.47 1.02 2.31
N ALA A 75 -11.63 0.41 3.14
CA ALA A 75 -11.38 -1.03 3.12
C ALA A 75 -12.60 -1.85 3.59
N ILE A 76 -13.41 -1.29 4.50
CA ILE A 76 -14.67 -1.91 4.96
C ILE A 76 -15.76 -1.83 3.89
N ASP A 77 -15.78 -0.74 3.12
CA ASP A 77 -16.79 -0.47 2.09
C ASP A 77 -16.46 -1.09 0.71
N ALA A 78 -15.30 -1.73 0.58
CA ALA A 78 -14.78 -2.36 -0.65
C ALA A 78 -15.32 -3.78 -0.88
#